data_AF-A0A2V8HB04-F1
#
_entry.id   AF-A0A2V8HB04-F1
#
_cell.length_a   1.000
_cell.length_b   1.000
_cell.length_c   1.000
_cell.angle_alpha   90.00
_cell.angle_beta   90.00
_cell.angle_gamma   90.00
#
_symmetry.space_group_name_H-M   'P 1'
#
loop_
_entity.id
_entity.type
_entity.pdbx_description
1 polymer ?
#
loop_
_entity_poly.entity_id
_entity_poly.type
_entity_poly.pdbx_seq_one_letter_code
_entity_poly.pdbx_strand_id
1 'polypeptide(L)' 'MQVAVLGAGLQGSCVAMELASAGISVDLFDKNDRCMSQASAQNEGKIHLGYLYA' A
#
# COMPACT_ATOMS: atom_id res chain seq x y z
N MET A 1 5.05 11.76 -17.09
CA MET A 1 5.51 11.89 -15.69
C MET A 1 5.72 10.49 -15.16
N GLN A 2 6.84 10.24 -14.48
CA GLN A 2 7.15 8.94 -13.87
C GLN A 2 7.22 9.14 -12.34
N VAL A 3 6.52 8.29 -11.59
CA VAL A 3 6.39 8.40 -10.13
C VAL A 3 7.04 7.20 -9.48
N ALA A 4 7.83 7.42 -8.43
CA ALA A 4 8.33 6.35 -7.58
C ALA A 4 7.51 6.32 -6.27
N VAL A 5 7.02 5.14 -5.89
CA VAL A 5 6.38 4.90 -4.60
C VAL A 5 7.30 4.04 -3.75
N LEU A 6 7.68 4.53 -2.57
CA LEU A 6 8.57 3.85 -1.65
C LEU A 6 7.76 3.20 -0.50
N GLY A 7 7.79 1.87 -0.45
CA GLY A 7 7.08 1.02 0.49
C GLY A 7 5.87 0.34 -0.14
N ALA A 8 5.92 -0.99 -0.29
CA ALA A 8 4.85 -1.83 -0.81
C ALA A 8 3.97 -2.43 0.31
N GLY A 9 3.71 -1.64 1.36
CA GLY A 9 2.61 -1.90 2.28
C GLY A 9 1.25 -1.55 1.65
N LEU A 10 0.18 -1.65 2.44
CA LEU A 10 -1.20 -1.47 1.97
C LEU A 10 -1.40 -0.09 1.34
N GLN A 11 -0.91 0.97 1.99
CA GLN A 11 -1.01 2.33 1.47
C GLN A 11 -0.24 2.50 0.14
N GLY A 12 1.05 2.16 0.10
CA GLY A 12 1.87 2.37 -1.10
C GLY A 12 1.42 1.51 -2.28
N SER A 13 0.98 0.28 -2.02
CA SER A 13 0.38 -0.59 -3.04
C SER A 13 -0.88 0.03 -3.63
N CYS A 14 -1.79 0.54 -2.79
CA CYS A 14 -3.00 1.23 -3.28
C CYS A 14 -2.65 2.49 -4.09
N VAL A 15 -1.71 3.31 -3.63
CA VAL A 15 -1.26 4.50 -4.36
C VAL A 15 -0.71 4.12 -5.73
N ALA A 16 0.16 3.10 -5.82
CA ALA A 16 0.73 2.66 -7.08
C ALA A 16 -0.35 2.12 -8.04
N MET A 17 -1.31 1.35 -7.53
CA MET A 17 -2.43 0.85 -8.33
C MET A 17 -3.29 1.99 -8.89
N GLU A 18 -3.63 2.99 -8.08
CA GLU A 18 -4.44 4.13 -8.53
C GLU A 18 -3.69 5.01 -9.53
N LEU A 19 -2.39 5.25 -9.33
CA LEU A 19 -1.55 5.95 -10.31
C LEU A 19 -1.51 5.22 -11.65
N ALA A 20 -1.30 3.90 -11.62
CA ALA A 20 -1.29 3.07 -12.82
C ALA A 20 -2.65 3.08 -13.54
N SER A 21 -3.75 2.98 -12.77
CA SER A 21 -5.13 3.06 -13.28
C SER A 21 -5.41 4.40 -13.99
N ALA A 22 -4.83 5.50 -13.49
CA ALA A 22 -4.90 6.82 -14.10
C ALA A 22 -3.96 7.02 -15.31
N GLY A 23 -3.25 5.98 -15.76
CA GLY A 23 -2.31 6.03 -16.89
C GLY A 23 -0.96 6.66 -16.56
N ILE A 24 -0.63 6.82 -15.27
CA ILE A 24 0.66 7.36 -14.83
C ILE A 24 1.66 6.20 -14.70
N SER A 25 2.82 6.35 -15.32
CA SER A 25 3.92 5.39 -15.15
C SER A 25 4.45 5.46 -13.72
N VAL A 26 4.41 4.33 -13.02
CA VAL A 26 4.78 4.23 -11.61
C VAL A 26 5.64 3.01 -11.34
N ASP A 27 6.69 3.21 -10.56
CA ASP A 27 7.55 2.14 -10.04
C ASP A 27 7.34 2.02 -8.53
N LEU A 28 6.97 0.81 -8.08
CA LEU A 28 6.76 0.51 -6.67
C LEU A 28 7.99 -0.23 -6.11
N PHE A 29 8.58 0.33 -5.06
CA PHE A 29 9.75 -0.25 -4.39
C PHE A 29 9.39 -0.70 -2.98
N ASP A 30 9.96 -1.81 -2.53
CA ASP A 30 10.00 -2.19 -1.12
C ASP A 30 11.42 -2.64 -0.78
N LYS A 31 11.81 -2.48 0.49
CA LYS A 31 13.10 -2.97 0.97
C LYS A 31 13.11 -4.48 1.18
N ASN A 32 11.94 -5.10 1.35
CA ASN A 32 11.79 -6.52 1.61
C ASN A 32 11.45 -7.27 0.32
N ASP A 33 11.81 -8.55 0.25
CA ASP A 33 11.55 -9.41 -0.91
C ASP A 33 10.06 -9.65 -1.17
N ARG A 34 9.20 -9.42 -0.17
CA ARG A 34 7.75 -9.63 -0.26
C ARG A 34 7.01 -8.36 0.13
N CYS A 35 6.20 -7.85 -0.79
CA CYS A 35 5.21 -6.80 -0.52
C CYS A 35 4.24 -7.24 0.57
N MET A 36 3.58 -6.27 1.21
CA MET A 36 2.52 -6.50 2.20
C MET A 36 2.95 -7.32 3.43
N SER A 37 4.25 -7.52 3.67
CA SER A 37 4.75 -8.49 4.67
C SER A 37 4.92 -7.93 6.09
N GLN A 38 4.99 -6.61 6.24
CA GLN A 38 5.19 -5.94 7.54
C GLN A 38 3.82 -5.57 8.16
N ALA A 39 3.63 -4.32 8.62
CA ALA A 39 2.39 -3.87 9.28
C ALA A 39 1.09 -4.24 8.53
N SER A 40 1.13 -4.33 7.20
CA SER A 40 -0.01 -4.72 6.38
C SER A 40 -0.42 -6.20 6.50
N ALA A 41 0.50 -7.10 6.89
CA ALA A 41 0.19 -8.47 7.28
C ALA A 41 0.12 -8.65 8.79
N GLN A 42 0.84 -7.82 9.56
CA GLN A 42 0.93 -7.87 11.01
C GLN A 42 -0.08 -6.91 11.66
N ASN A 43 -1.36 -7.12 11.37
CA ASN A 43 -2.48 -6.43 12.01
C ASN A 43 -3.60 -7.43 12.30
N GLU A 44 -4.69 -6.96 12.91
CA GLU A 44 -5.80 -7.83 13.31
C GLU A 44 -6.60 -8.46 12.14
N GLY A 45 -6.31 -8.08 10.89
CA GLY A 45 -6.98 -8.61 9.70
C GLY A 45 -8.44 -8.21 9.61
N LYS A 46 -8.83 -7.10 10.24
CA LYS A 46 -10.22 -6.61 10.31
C LYS A 46 -10.36 -5.32 9.54
N ILE A 47 -11.50 -5.17 8.85
CA ILE A 47 -11.98 -3.87 8.42
C ILE A 47 -12.83 -3.32 9.56
N HIS A 48 -12.20 -2.48 10.39
CA HIS A 48 -12.85 -1.92 11.56
C HIS A 48 -13.62 -0.64 11.21
N LEU A 49 -14.89 -0.54 11.64
CA LEU A 49 -15.76 0.61 11.39
C LEU A 49 -15.54 1.79 12.35
N GLY A 50 -14.64 1.65 13.32
CA GLY A 50 -14.30 2.72 14.27
C GLY A 50 -15.07 2.67 15.58
N TYR A 51 -15.99 1.73 15.81
CA TYR A 51 -16.85 1.71 17.01
C TYR A 51 -16.11 1.58 18.35
N LEU A 52 -14.95 0.94 18.38
CA LEU A 52 -14.10 0.86 19.58
C LEU A 52 -13.36 2.17 19.91
N TYR A 53 -13.36 3.14 19.00
CA TYR A 53 -12.70 4.45 19.14
C TYR A 53 -13.70 5.62 19.19
N ALA A 54 -15.01 5.35 19.15
CA ALA A 54 -16.08 6.34 19.14
C ALA A 54 -16.45 6.82 20.55
#